data_AF-A0ABD3G7A8-F1
#
_entry.id   AF-A0ABD3G7A8-F1
#
_cell.length_a   1.000
_cell.length_b   1.000
_cell.length_c   1.000
_cell.angle_alpha   90.00
_cell.angle_beta   90.00
_cell.angle_gamma   90.00
#
_symmetry.space_group_name_H-M   'P 1'
#
loop_
_entity.id
_entity.type
_entity.pdbx_description
1 polymer ?
#
loop_
_entity_poly.entity_id
_entity_poly.type
_entity_poly.pdbx_seq_one_letter_code
_entity_poly.pdbx_strand_id
1 'polypeptide(L)'
;MRVSVILTLAAASVPASASPSLPELTSSGGYGYVRSPDRSVSLTSPRPHDVLDVSKLPKNFDWRNVNGTRYVSISRNQHIPHYCGSCWSFAATSALADRIAIAKDRSPGNKPSVEVHREVVLSPQVILNCDKKDNGCHGGDQLEAYRYIQKNGVPEEGCQRYAATGHDTGNTCTDLDVCENCLPSKGCFPQKTYDKYYVSEYGTTLGEQQMMAEIYARGPIACSVAVTDEFLKYSGGIFDDKTNATEVDHAISIVGWGEEEGVPYWVLRNSWGSFWGEEGWMRIIRGVNNVGLEGECAFGVPKDDGWPTPVTIGEQEVEEEEVVEDAGEDTSVESKLGGCRQKLHFAGGERVISPRPHDTMDMKDLPKNWDWRDINGKNFVTWDKNQHIPKYCGSCWAQGTTSALSDRISILRNASWPEIALSPQVLINCHAGGTCNGGNPGLVYEYAHQHGIPDQTCQAYQAKNLQCDQFAICETCWPSKESFTPGVCEPIKTFAKYYVSEYGSVSGADHMKAEIYKRGPIGCGVHATSKFEAYTGGIYSEHVMFPLINHEISVAGWGYDEETDTEYWIGRNSWGTYWGENGWFRIQMHHNNLGIEQDCDWGVPLPDGSKPNDFVVDYKGNEATGRNFLHVGDAY
;
A
#
# COMPACT_ATOMS: atom_id res chain seq x y z
N MET A 1 47.97 -36.27 -13.09
CA MET A 1 46.51 -36.43 -13.23
C MET A 1 45.82 -35.53 -12.23
N ARG A 2 45.30 -34.38 -12.69
CA ARG A 2 44.41 -33.50 -11.92
C ARG A 2 43.19 -33.30 -12.81
N VAL A 3 42.03 -33.74 -12.32
CA VAL A 3 40.76 -33.64 -13.04
C VAL A 3 40.09 -32.35 -12.57
N SER A 4 39.94 -31.39 -13.48
CA SER A 4 39.10 -30.21 -13.29
C SER A 4 37.65 -30.59 -13.54
N VAL A 5 36.78 -30.34 -12.55
CA VAL A 5 35.33 -30.42 -12.72
C VAL A 5 34.85 -29.03 -13.13
N ILE A 6 34.36 -28.92 -14.37
CA ILE A 6 33.68 -27.75 -14.90
C ILE A 6 32.21 -27.85 -14.47
N LEU A 7 31.76 -26.90 -13.66
CA LEU A 7 30.36 -26.77 -13.27
C LEU A 7 29.65 -25.87 -14.30
N THR A 8 28.89 -26.47 -15.21
CA THR A 8 27.98 -25.75 -16.12
C THR A 8 26.73 -25.32 -15.35
N LEU A 9 26.51 -24.02 -15.19
CA LEU A 9 25.21 -23.46 -14.79
C LEU A 9 24.22 -23.64 -15.94
N ALA A 10 23.18 -24.44 -15.72
CA ALA A 10 22.01 -24.48 -16.58
C ALA A 10 21.08 -23.32 -16.17
N ALA A 11 20.86 -22.37 -17.07
CA ALA A 11 19.79 -21.40 -16.95
C ALA A 11 18.45 -22.15 -17.04
N ALA A 12 17.67 -22.15 -15.96
CA ALA A 12 16.32 -22.68 -15.96
C ALA A 12 15.42 -21.68 -16.70
N SER A 13 15.01 -22.02 -17.92
CA SER A 13 13.96 -21.32 -18.65
C SER A 13 12.61 -21.59 -17.99
N VAL A 14 11.99 -20.56 -17.43
CA VAL A 14 10.59 -20.61 -16.98
C VAL A 14 9.70 -20.73 -18.22
N PRO A 15 8.75 -21.67 -18.29
CA PRO A 15 7.88 -21.81 -19.45
C PRO A 15 6.93 -20.61 -19.52
N ALA A 16 6.87 -19.97 -20.69
CA ALA A 16 5.90 -18.92 -20.99
C ALA A 16 4.47 -19.44 -20.77
N SER A 17 3.76 -18.88 -19.80
CA SER A 17 2.37 -19.21 -19.52
C SER A 17 1.45 -18.65 -20.61
N ALA A 18 0.49 -19.45 -21.06
CA ALA A 18 -0.51 -19.01 -22.02
C ALA A 18 -1.37 -17.86 -21.44
N SER A 19 -1.39 -16.72 -22.13
CA SER A 19 -2.13 -15.52 -21.77
C SER A 19 -3.66 -15.72 -21.87
N PRO A 20 -4.47 -15.05 -21.04
CA PRO A 20 -5.92 -15.01 -21.21
C PRO A 20 -6.31 -14.37 -22.56
N SER A 21 -7.39 -14.84 -23.16
CA SER A 21 -8.00 -14.19 -24.32
C SER A 21 -8.77 -12.95 -23.86
N LEU A 22 -8.26 -11.76 -24.21
CA LEU A 22 -8.92 -10.47 -23.96
C LEU A 22 -10.31 -10.42 -24.66
N PRO A 23 -11.34 -9.85 -24.02
CA PRO A 23 -12.56 -9.43 -24.72
C PRO A 23 -12.20 -8.42 -25.84
N GLU A 24 -12.97 -8.40 -26.94
CA GLU A 24 -12.80 -7.41 -28.01
C GLU A 24 -12.89 -5.98 -27.45
N LEU A 25 -11.73 -5.38 -27.18
CA LEU A 25 -11.60 -3.98 -26.81
C LEU A 25 -12.16 -3.11 -27.95
N THR A 26 -12.97 -2.15 -27.55
CA THR A 26 -13.77 -1.36 -28.48
C THR A 26 -12.87 -0.33 -29.15
N SER A 27 -13.09 -0.10 -30.43
CA SER A 27 -12.40 0.91 -31.23
C SER A 27 -12.81 2.36 -30.86
N SER A 28 -13.19 2.64 -29.61
CA SER A 28 -13.72 3.94 -29.22
C SER A 28 -13.54 4.23 -27.71
N GLY A 29 -12.43 4.90 -27.37
CA GLY A 29 -12.20 5.52 -26.06
C GLY A 29 -10.96 4.98 -25.34
N GLY A 30 -9.98 5.85 -25.06
CA GLY A 30 -8.70 5.49 -24.47
C GLY A 30 -8.78 4.86 -23.07
N TYR A 31 -7.70 4.22 -22.63
CA TYR A 31 -7.58 3.52 -21.33
C TYR A 31 -7.56 4.44 -20.09
N GLY A 32 -7.57 5.76 -20.27
CA GLY A 32 -7.73 6.72 -19.19
C GLY A 32 -6.93 8.02 -19.32
N TYR A 33 -6.06 8.15 -20.32
CA TYR A 33 -5.44 9.45 -20.59
C TYR A 33 -6.30 10.26 -21.56
N VAL A 34 -6.60 11.50 -21.17
CA VAL A 34 -7.28 12.49 -21.99
C VAL A 34 -6.51 13.79 -21.86
N ARG A 35 -5.89 14.21 -22.95
CA ARG A 35 -5.01 15.38 -22.97
C ARG A 35 -5.74 16.67 -22.63
N SER A 36 -5.29 17.40 -21.61
CA SER A 36 -5.79 18.74 -21.30
C SER A 36 -5.33 19.74 -22.39
N PRO A 37 -6.22 20.59 -22.93
CA PRO A 37 -5.83 21.63 -23.88
C PRO A 37 -4.96 22.71 -23.23
N ASP A 38 -5.05 22.89 -21.92
CA ASP A 38 -4.23 23.83 -21.16
C ASP A 38 -2.86 23.22 -20.83
N ARG A 39 -1.86 23.61 -21.60
CA ARG A 39 -0.46 23.21 -21.40
C ARG A 39 0.37 24.25 -20.65
N SER A 40 -0.28 25.17 -19.93
CA SER A 40 0.43 26.13 -19.07
C SER A 40 1.26 25.39 -18.03
N VAL A 41 2.44 25.92 -17.72
CA VAL A 41 3.37 25.38 -16.74
C VAL A 41 3.66 26.43 -15.66
N SER A 42 4.05 25.98 -14.47
CA SER A 42 4.41 26.85 -13.35
C SER A 42 5.80 26.45 -12.88
N LEU A 43 6.84 27.11 -13.42
CA LEU A 43 8.24 26.81 -13.14
C LEU A 43 8.83 27.89 -12.23
N THR A 44 9.52 27.46 -11.17
CA THR A 44 10.18 28.35 -10.19
C THR A 44 11.70 28.22 -10.22
N SER A 45 12.22 27.19 -10.89
CA SER A 45 13.63 26.89 -11.03
C SER A 45 14.04 26.60 -12.48
N PRO A 46 15.34 26.70 -12.85
CA PRO A 46 15.83 26.26 -14.15
C PRO A 46 15.55 24.78 -14.38
N ARG A 47 15.26 24.38 -15.62
CA ARG A 47 14.99 22.97 -15.91
C ARG A 47 16.30 22.17 -15.87
N PRO A 48 16.29 20.92 -15.37
CA PRO A 48 17.49 20.11 -15.23
C PRO A 48 18.30 19.96 -16.52
N HIS A 49 17.65 19.81 -17.69
CA HIS A 49 18.36 19.68 -18.97
C HIS A 49 18.98 20.99 -19.49
N ASP A 50 18.62 22.14 -18.89
CA ASP A 50 19.26 23.42 -19.22
C ASP A 50 20.63 23.57 -18.49
N VAL A 51 20.90 22.73 -17.47
CA VAL A 51 22.09 22.83 -16.60
C VAL A 51 22.92 21.54 -16.51
N LEU A 52 22.31 20.37 -16.75
CA LEU A 52 22.99 19.08 -16.72
C LEU A 52 23.49 18.68 -18.11
N ASP A 53 24.74 18.22 -18.16
CA ASP A 53 25.29 17.55 -19.33
C ASP A 53 24.85 16.07 -19.32
N VAL A 54 23.77 15.77 -20.07
CA VAL A 54 23.16 14.44 -20.15
C VAL A 54 24.16 13.37 -20.61
N SER A 55 25.19 13.74 -21.40
CA SER A 55 26.22 12.80 -21.84
C SER A 55 27.10 12.26 -20.70
N LYS A 56 27.07 12.92 -19.53
CA LYS A 56 27.78 12.50 -18.32
C LYS A 56 26.91 11.72 -17.33
N LEU A 57 25.61 11.57 -17.60
CA LEU A 57 24.74 10.77 -16.75
C LEU A 57 25.12 9.28 -16.82
N PRO A 58 24.89 8.51 -15.74
CA PRO A 58 25.18 7.10 -15.75
C PRO A 58 24.36 6.37 -16.82
N LYS A 59 24.99 5.36 -17.43
CA LYS A 59 24.37 4.51 -18.45
C LYS A 59 23.12 3.78 -17.94
N ASN A 60 23.11 3.42 -16.65
CA ASN A 60 21.98 2.82 -15.95
C ASN A 60 21.66 3.66 -14.72
N PHE A 61 20.38 3.94 -14.51
CA PHE A 61 19.91 4.67 -13.34
C PHE A 61 18.48 4.29 -13.04
N ASP A 62 18.18 3.94 -11.79
CA ASP A 62 16.88 3.38 -11.45
C ASP A 62 16.48 3.73 -10.00
N TRP A 63 15.43 4.52 -9.83
CA TRP A 63 14.91 4.88 -8.50
C TRP A 63 14.33 3.69 -7.71
N ARG A 64 14.15 2.53 -8.35
CA ARG A 64 13.84 1.27 -7.65
C ARG A 64 15.00 0.80 -6.77
N ASN A 65 16.23 1.21 -7.09
CA ASN A 65 17.43 0.91 -6.31
C ASN A 65 18.55 1.92 -6.59
N VAL A 66 18.68 2.92 -5.71
CA VAL A 66 19.83 3.82 -5.69
C VAL A 66 20.66 3.50 -4.45
N ASN A 67 21.87 2.96 -4.65
CA ASN A 67 22.80 2.58 -3.58
C ASN A 67 22.19 1.63 -2.51
N GLY A 68 21.28 0.74 -2.89
CA GLY A 68 20.62 -0.20 -1.98
C GLY A 68 19.35 0.34 -1.31
N THR A 69 18.94 1.56 -1.66
CA THR A 69 17.72 2.22 -1.17
C THR A 69 16.65 2.26 -2.27
N ARG A 70 15.43 1.86 -1.90
CA ARG A 70 14.23 1.94 -2.74
C ARG A 70 13.53 3.27 -2.45
N TYR A 71 13.25 4.07 -3.49
CA TYR A 71 12.48 5.33 -3.38
C TYR A 71 11.09 5.27 -4.01
N VAL A 72 10.77 4.14 -4.64
CA VAL A 72 9.52 3.91 -5.36
C VAL A 72 8.45 3.38 -4.43
N SER A 73 7.29 4.03 -4.41
CA SER A 73 6.08 3.61 -3.68
C SER A 73 5.48 2.29 -4.19
N ILE A 74 4.55 1.70 -3.42
CA ILE A 74 3.86 0.44 -3.76
C ILE A 74 3.28 0.40 -5.19
N SER A 75 3.30 -0.79 -5.82
CA SER A 75 2.53 -1.06 -7.04
C SER A 75 1.02 -0.98 -6.74
N ARG A 76 0.22 -0.52 -7.71
CA ARG A 76 -1.23 -0.36 -7.57
C ARG A 76 -2.00 -0.91 -8.77
N ASN A 77 -3.32 -1.04 -8.63
CA ASN A 77 -4.22 -1.53 -9.67
C ASN A 77 -5.45 -0.61 -9.79
N GLN A 78 -5.59 0.07 -10.92
CA GLN A 78 -6.71 0.98 -11.23
C GLN A 78 -7.96 0.22 -11.72
N HIS A 79 -7.83 -1.07 -12.04
CA HIS A 79 -8.90 -1.85 -12.63
C HIS A 79 -9.83 -2.51 -11.61
N ILE A 80 -9.61 -2.28 -10.32
CA ILE A 80 -10.38 -2.93 -9.24
C ILE A 80 -10.78 -1.92 -8.15
N PRO A 81 -11.95 -2.08 -7.52
CA PRO A 81 -12.89 -3.21 -7.64
C PRO A 81 -13.77 -3.18 -8.90
N HIS A 82 -13.68 -2.11 -9.69
CA HIS A 82 -14.36 -1.91 -10.96
C HIS A 82 -13.40 -1.21 -11.92
N TYR A 83 -13.69 -1.22 -13.22
CA TYR A 83 -12.88 -0.48 -14.19
C TYR A 83 -13.06 1.03 -14.04
N CYS A 84 -11.94 1.73 -13.92
CA CYS A 84 -11.86 3.18 -13.91
C CYS A 84 -10.58 3.59 -14.65
N GLY A 85 -10.72 4.36 -15.73
CA GLY A 85 -9.62 4.90 -16.55
C GLY A 85 -8.88 6.02 -15.82
N SER A 86 -8.26 5.69 -14.68
CA SER A 86 -7.67 6.64 -13.72
C SER A 86 -6.15 6.65 -13.72
N CYS A 87 -5.53 6.05 -14.75
CA CYS A 87 -4.08 5.97 -14.91
C CYS A 87 -3.37 7.33 -14.75
N TRP A 88 -4.00 8.40 -15.23
CA TRP A 88 -3.48 9.77 -15.16
C TRP A 88 -3.25 10.23 -13.71
N SER A 89 -4.21 9.95 -12.82
CA SER A 89 -4.14 10.24 -11.39
C SER A 89 -3.13 9.33 -10.68
N PHE A 90 -3.12 8.04 -11.00
CA PHE A 90 -2.15 7.08 -10.43
C PHE A 90 -0.70 7.41 -10.82
N ALA A 91 -0.45 7.76 -12.07
CA ALA A 91 0.88 8.12 -12.56
C ALA A 91 1.39 9.39 -11.88
N ALA A 92 0.55 10.43 -11.77
CA ALA A 92 0.92 11.69 -11.13
C ALA A 92 1.17 11.51 -9.62
N THR A 93 0.27 10.84 -8.91
CA THR A 93 0.39 10.64 -7.45
C THR A 93 1.53 9.70 -7.07
N SER A 94 1.75 8.62 -7.84
CA SER A 94 2.89 7.71 -7.61
C SER A 94 4.23 8.41 -7.86
N ALA A 95 4.36 9.15 -8.97
CA ALA A 95 5.57 9.91 -9.25
C ALA A 95 5.83 10.97 -8.18
N LEU A 96 4.79 11.67 -7.70
CA LEU A 96 4.93 12.65 -6.63
C LEU A 96 5.33 12.00 -5.29
N ALA A 97 4.73 10.88 -4.92
CA ALA A 97 5.08 10.12 -3.72
C ALA A 97 6.56 9.67 -3.74
N ASP A 98 7.05 9.19 -4.88
CA ASP A 98 8.45 8.83 -5.05
C ASP A 98 9.37 10.05 -4.92
N ARG A 99 9.00 11.17 -5.55
CA ARG A 99 9.74 12.44 -5.45
C ARG A 99 9.78 12.98 -4.03
N ILE A 100 8.70 12.80 -3.27
CA ILE A 100 8.63 13.07 -1.84
C ILE A 100 9.68 12.23 -1.10
N ALA A 101 9.76 10.91 -1.32
CA ALA A 101 10.79 10.09 -0.68
C ALA A 101 12.21 10.58 -1.01
N ILE A 102 12.48 10.93 -2.26
CA ILE A 102 13.78 11.44 -2.73
C ILE A 102 14.12 12.79 -2.10
N ALA A 103 13.14 13.71 -2.01
CA ALA A 103 13.35 15.03 -1.43
C ALA A 103 13.62 14.96 0.08
N LYS A 104 12.94 14.07 0.83
CA LYS A 104 13.21 13.86 2.27
C LYS A 104 14.65 13.44 2.52
N ASP A 105 15.13 12.48 1.73
CA ASP A 105 16.48 11.94 1.85
C ASP A 105 17.57 12.97 1.50
N ARG A 106 17.34 13.80 0.47
CA ARG A 106 18.30 14.83 0.04
C ARG A 106 18.30 16.09 0.92
N SER A 107 17.21 16.36 1.65
CA SER A 107 17.05 17.56 2.47
C SER A 107 16.72 17.21 3.95
N PRO A 108 17.62 16.52 4.68
CA PRO A 108 17.35 16.05 6.03
C PRO A 108 17.23 17.18 7.07
N GLY A 109 17.52 18.43 6.73
CA GLY A 109 17.42 19.58 7.65
C GLY A 109 16.01 20.17 7.82
N ASN A 110 15.04 19.81 6.96
CA ASN A 110 13.66 20.31 6.97
C ASN A 110 12.67 19.29 7.56
N LYS A 111 13.07 18.58 8.62
CA LYS A 111 12.27 17.50 9.23
C LYS A 111 11.26 18.05 10.26
N PRO A 112 10.00 17.55 10.30
CA PRO A 112 9.11 17.80 11.42
C PRO A 112 9.62 17.15 12.72
N SER A 113 9.13 17.63 13.87
CA SER A 113 9.60 17.27 15.22
C SER A 113 9.32 15.82 15.66
N VAL A 114 8.50 15.08 14.91
CA VAL A 114 8.25 13.64 15.10
C VAL A 114 8.55 12.95 13.77
N GLU A 115 9.80 12.52 13.60
CA GLU A 115 10.22 11.84 12.37
C GLU A 115 9.87 10.37 12.47
N VAL A 116 8.81 9.99 11.76
CA VAL A 116 8.59 8.59 11.39
C VAL A 116 9.14 8.42 9.97
N HIS A 117 10.26 7.72 9.83
CA HIS A 117 10.80 7.31 8.53
C HIS A 117 9.84 6.29 7.89
N ARG A 118 8.79 6.79 7.24
CA ARG A 118 7.74 6.00 6.59
C ARG A 118 7.57 6.34 5.12
N GLU A 119 6.99 5.39 4.41
CA GLU A 119 6.52 5.60 3.05
C GLU A 119 5.31 6.55 3.03
N VAL A 120 5.26 7.43 2.03
CA VAL A 120 4.10 8.30 1.76
C VAL A 120 3.35 7.71 0.58
N VAL A 121 2.07 7.41 0.76
CA VAL A 121 1.20 6.91 -0.32
C VAL A 121 0.04 7.89 -0.50
N LEU A 122 0.07 8.66 -1.59
CA LEU A 122 -0.94 9.68 -1.87
C LEU A 122 -2.24 9.06 -2.38
N SER A 123 -3.37 9.72 -2.12
CA SER A 123 -4.70 9.28 -2.57
C SER A 123 -4.99 9.76 -4.01
N PRO A 124 -4.96 8.89 -5.04
CA PRO A 124 -5.45 9.23 -6.37
C PRO A 124 -6.97 9.47 -6.35
N GLN A 125 -7.68 8.90 -5.39
CA GLN A 125 -9.14 9.01 -5.27
C GLN A 125 -9.59 10.45 -5.07
N VAL A 126 -8.86 11.25 -4.27
CA VAL A 126 -9.19 12.66 -4.07
C VAL A 126 -9.13 13.44 -5.38
N ILE A 127 -8.14 13.16 -6.24
CA ILE A 127 -8.05 13.81 -7.55
C ILE A 127 -9.24 13.40 -8.43
N LEU A 128 -9.62 12.11 -8.43
CA LEU A 128 -10.80 11.63 -9.17
C LEU A 128 -12.12 12.22 -8.65
N ASN A 129 -12.19 12.53 -7.36
CA ASN A 129 -13.36 13.15 -6.75
C ASN A 129 -13.44 14.65 -7.07
N CYS A 130 -12.30 15.33 -7.09
CA CYS A 130 -12.25 16.78 -6.92
C CYS A 130 -11.66 17.57 -8.09
N ASP A 131 -10.86 16.96 -8.95
CA ASP A 131 -10.40 17.63 -10.16
C ASP A 131 -11.52 17.65 -11.20
N LYS A 132 -12.30 18.74 -11.20
CA LYS A 132 -13.42 18.92 -12.13
C LYS A 132 -13.00 19.37 -13.54
N LYS A 133 -11.70 19.54 -13.81
CA LYS A 133 -11.22 19.87 -15.15
C LYS A 133 -10.93 18.63 -15.99
N ASP A 134 -10.50 17.56 -15.35
CA ASP A 134 -10.44 16.22 -15.93
C ASP A 134 -11.80 15.51 -15.80
N ASN A 135 -11.91 14.28 -16.31
CA ASN A 135 -13.17 13.54 -16.40
C ASN A 135 -13.21 12.34 -15.44
N GLY A 136 -12.56 12.44 -14.28
CA GLY A 136 -12.52 11.38 -13.26
C GLY A 136 -12.15 10.01 -13.84
N CYS A 137 -13.06 9.02 -13.77
CA CYS A 137 -12.84 7.67 -14.30
C CYS A 137 -12.85 7.58 -15.84
N HIS A 138 -13.42 8.57 -16.55
CA HIS A 138 -13.38 8.64 -18.02
C HIS A 138 -12.12 9.32 -18.57
N GLY A 139 -11.16 9.60 -17.69
CA GLY A 139 -9.79 9.95 -18.05
C GLY A 139 -9.41 11.42 -17.83
N GLY A 140 -8.11 11.67 -17.87
CA GLY A 140 -7.54 12.97 -17.55
C GLY A 140 -6.05 13.09 -17.89
N ASP A 141 -5.44 14.17 -17.43
CA ASP A 141 -4.08 14.58 -17.80
C ASP A 141 -3.17 14.75 -16.57
N GLN A 142 -1.96 14.17 -16.63
CA GLN A 142 -1.04 14.22 -15.49
C GLN A 142 -0.54 15.64 -15.20
N LEU A 143 -0.49 16.54 -16.19
CA LEU A 143 -0.15 17.95 -15.98
C LEU A 143 -1.27 18.68 -15.24
N GLU A 144 -2.53 18.40 -15.58
CA GLU A 144 -3.68 18.97 -14.88
C GLU A 144 -3.76 18.45 -13.44
N ALA A 145 -3.48 17.16 -13.21
CA ALA A 145 -3.35 16.60 -11.87
C ALA A 145 -2.31 17.38 -11.02
N TYR A 146 -1.13 17.70 -11.56
CA TYR A 146 -0.15 18.52 -10.82
C TYR A 146 -0.63 19.96 -10.61
N ARG A 147 -1.39 20.54 -11.55
CA ARG A 147 -2.02 21.86 -11.38
C ARG A 147 -3.06 21.83 -10.26
N TYR A 148 -3.87 20.78 -10.18
CA TYR A 148 -4.78 20.54 -9.06
C TYR A 148 -4.01 20.43 -7.74
N ILE A 149 -2.96 19.61 -7.69
CA ILE A 149 -2.15 19.40 -6.48
C ILE A 149 -1.47 20.70 -6.03
N GLN A 150 -0.98 21.54 -6.95
CA GLN A 150 -0.41 22.84 -6.59
C GLN A 150 -1.43 23.72 -5.86
N LYS A 151 -2.68 23.71 -6.30
CA LYS A 151 -3.73 24.59 -5.78
C LYS A 151 -4.39 24.06 -4.51
N ASN A 152 -4.70 22.77 -4.48
CA ASN A 152 -5.59 22.18 -3.47
C ASN A 152 -4.86 21.23 -2.51
N GLY A 153 -3.70 20.72 -2.92
CA GLY A 153 -2.99 19.63 -2.28
C GLY A 153 -3.71 18.29 -2.42
N VAL A 154 -3.05 17.22 -2.02
CA VAL A 154 -3.62 15.86 -1.98
C VAL A 154 -3.22 15.17 -0.68
N PRO A 155 -4.15 14.51 0.04
CA PRO A 155 -3.83 13.77 1.24
C PRO A 155 -3.31 12.36 0.91
N GLU A 156 -2.96 11.60 1.95
CA GLU A 156 -2.57 10.20 1.81
C GLU A 156 -3.79 9.28 1.61
N GLU A 157 -3.54 8.09 1.10
CA GLU A 157 -4.52 7.03 0.85
C GLU A 157 -5.33 6.65 2.10
N GLY A 158 -4.78 6.91 3.30
CA GLY A 158 -5.49 6.74 4.56
C GLY A 158 -6.65 7.73 4.78
N CYS A 159 -6.71 8.84 4.04
CA CYS A 159 -7.84 9.76 4.04
C CYS A 159 -8.97 9.31 3.12
N GLN A 160 -8.62 8.80 1.94
CA GLN A 160 -9.57 8.40 0.92
C GLN A 160 -9.00 7.22 0.14
N ARG A 161 -9.61 6.05 0.33
CA ARG A 161 -9.19 4.81 -0.34
C ARG A 161 -9.65 4.80 -1.77
N TYR A 162 -8.83 4.25 -2.65
CA TYR A 162 -9.22 4.04 -4.03
C TYR A 162 -10.45 3.13 -4.14
N ALA A 163 -11.51 3.67 -4.71
CA ALA A 163 -12.81 3.03 -4.87
C ALA A 163 -13.16 2.76 -6.35
N ALA A 164 -12.29 3.16 -7.28
CA ALA A 164 -12.53 3.09 -8.73
C ALA A 164 -13.81 3.83 -9.16
N THR A 165 -14.06 4.98 -8.53
CA THR A 165 -15.13 5.93 -8.87
C THR A 165 -14.56 7.34 -8.95
N GLY A 166 -15.32 8.29 -9.47
CA GLY A 166 -14.95 9.70 -9.54
C GLY A 166 -16.17 10.60 -9.58
N HIS A 167 -15.96 11.89 -9.78
CA HIS A 167 -17.07 12.85 -9.86
C HIS A 167 -17.99 12.61 -11.05
N ASP A 168 -17.46 12.04 -12.11
CA ASP A 168 -18.13 11.59 -13.31
C ASP A 168 -19.02 10.36 -13.05
N THR A 169 -18.76 9.62 -11.97
CA THR A 169 -19.56 8.45 -11.57
C THR A 169 -20.34 8.69 -10.26
N GLY A 170 -20.50 9.94 -9.83
CA GLY A 170 -21.40 10.33 -8.74
C GLY A 170 -20.74 10.94 -7.50
N ASN A 171 -19.41 11.01 -7.41
CA ASN A 171 -18.75 11.58 -6.24
C ASN A 171 -18.84 13.13 -6.25
N THR A 172 -18.99 13.75 -5.08
CA THR A 172 -19.41 15.17 -4.99
C THR A 172 -18.28 16.17 -4.74
N CYS A 173 -17.09 15.72 -4.32
CA CYS A 173 -16.00 16.57 -3.80
C CYS A 173 -16.41 17.41 -2.58
N THR A 174 -17.11 16.80 -1.65
CA THR A 174 -17.31 17.34 -0.30
C THR A 174 -16.09 17.04 0.57
N ASP A 175 -16.04 17.56 1.80
CA ASP A 175 -14.98 17.22 2.75
C ASP A 175 -14.90 15.72 3.03
N LEU A 176 -16.04 15.01 2.97
CA LEU A 176 -16.10 13.56 3.06
C LEU A 176 -15.31 12.92 1.90
N ASP A 177 -15.48 13.43 0.68
CA ASP A 177 -14.78 12.96 -0.52
C ASP A 177 -13.28 13.32 -0.55
N VAL A 178 -12.76 14.08 0.43
CA VAL A 178 -11.34 14.46 0.55
C VAL A 178 -10.64 13.66 1.65
N CYS A 179 -11.24 13.58 2.83
CA CYS A 179 -10.73 12.76 3.92
C CYS A 179 -11.91 12.28 4.76
N GLU A 180 -12.18 10.98 4.74
CA GLU A 180 -13.26 10.38 5.51
C GLU A 180 -12.75 9.49 6.65
N ASN A 181 -13.64 9.25 7.59
CA ASN A 181 -13.52 8.21 8.58
C ASN A 181 -14.92 7.66 8.86
N CYS A 182 -15.04 6.36 9.12
CA CYS A 182 -16.32 5.75 9.46
C CYS A 182 -16.22 4.95 10.75
N LEU A 183 -17.15 5.21 11.66
CA LEU A 183 -17.25 4.48 12.93
C LEU A 183 -18.62 3.78 13.02
N PRO A 184 -18.74 2.65 13.74
CA PRO A 184 -19.97 1.84 13.79
C PRO A 184 -21.20 2.60 14.22
N SER A 185 -21.05 3.46 15.24
CA SER A 185 -22.13 4.22 15.85
C SER A 185 -22.35 5.60 15.21
N LYS A 186 -21.37 6.12 14.46
CA LYS A 186 -21.40 7.47 13.88
C LYS A 186 -21.66 7.49 12.37
N GLY A 187 -21.51 6.36 11.69
CA GLY A 187 -21.42 6.33 10.24
C GLY A 187 -20.15 7.00 9.73
N CYS A 188 -20.13 7.35 8.44
CA CYS A 188 -19.01 8.04 7.82
C CYS A 188 -19.13 9.56 8.00
N PHE A 189 -18.02 10.23 8.28
CA PHE A 189 -17.93 11.67 8.49
C PHE A 189 -16.62 12.23 7.93
N PRO A 190 -16.59 13.52 7.55
CA PRO A 190 -15.34 14.17 7.16
C PRO A 190 -14.38 14.23 8.34
N GLN A 191 -13.15 13.77 8.12
CA GLN A 191 -12.09 13.85 9.10
C GLN A 191 -11.64 15.31 9.25
N LYS A 192 -11.77 15.87 10.46
CA LYS A 192 -11.55 17.30 10.71
C LYS A 192 -10.09 17.72 10.47
N THR A 193 -9.14 16.93 10.94
CA THR A 193 -7.71 17.23 10.87
C THR A 193 -6.97 16.11 10.16
N TYR A 194 -6.18 16.47 9.14
CA TYR A 194 -5.38 15.57 8.32
C TYR A 194 -4.32 16.35 7.54
N ASP A 195 -3.41 15.63 6.89
CA ASP A 195 -2.28 16.20 6.17
C ASP A 195 -2.51 16.27 4.65
N LYS A 196 -1.97 17.31 4.01
CA LYS A 196 -1.91 17.44 2.55
C LYS A 196 -0.50 17.69 2.04
N TYR A 197 -0.23 17.18 0.84
CA TYR A 197 1.00 17.39 0.07
C TYR A 197 0.72 18.25 -1.15
N TYR A 198 1.66 19.13 -1.48
CA TYR A 198 1.57 20.10 -2.57
C TYR A 198 2.78 19.99 -3.50
N VAL A 199 2.67 20.57 -4.69
CA VAL A 199 3.81 20.81 -5.57
C VAL A 199 4.16 22.30 -5.61
N SER A 200 5.45 22.63 -5.57
CA SER A 200 5.94 24.01 -5.67
C SER A 200 5.98 24.48 -7.13
N GLU A 201 6.35 23.59 -8.03
CA GLU A 201 6.35 23.80 -9.47
C GLU A 201 5.86 22.55 -10.22
N TYR A 202 5.33 22.76 -11.42
CA TYR A 202 4.96 21.69 -12.34
C TYR A 202 5.23 22.10 -13.78
N GLY A 203 5.54 21.12 -14.61
CA GLY A 203 5.83 21.36 -16.02
C GLY A 203 5.86 20.10 -16.85
N THR A 204 6.29 20.26 -18.10
CA THR A 204 6.43 19.16 -19.07
C THR A 204 7.89 18.89 -19.39
N THR A 205 8.18 17.65 -19.74
CA THR A 205 9.47 17.20 -20.27
C THR A 205 9.22 16.23 -21.43
N LEU A 206 10.10 16.24 -22.44
CA LEU A 206 9.93 15.43 -23.64
C LEU A 206 11.27 15.09 -24.27
N GLY A 207 11.30 13.95 -24.97
CA GLY A 207 12.50 13.40 -25.58
C GLY A 207 13.49 12.84 -24.56
N GLU A 208 14.32 11.91 -25.05
CA GLU A 208 15.28 11.15 -24.25
C GLU A 208 16.10 12.01 -23.27
N GLN A 209 16.73 13.07 -23.77
CA GLN A 209 17.67 13.86 -22.97
C GLN A 209 16.98 14.64 -21.85
N GLN A 210 15.82 15.26 -22.11
CA GLN A 210 15.12 16.04 -21.09
C GLN A 210 14.51 15.14 -20.03
N MET A 211 13.96 13.99 -20.43
CA MET A 211 13.43 12.99 -19.50
C MET A 211 14.53 12.45 -18.59
N MET A 212 15.69 12.06 -19.13
CA MET A 212 16.83 11.59 -18.31
C MET A 212 17.27 12.64 -17.30
N ALA A 213 17.43 13.89 -17.73
CA ALA A 213 17.85 14.98 -16.85
C ALA A 213 16.85 15.22 -15.72
N GLU A 214 15.55 15.25 -16.03
CA GLU A 214 14.48 15.43 -15.05
C GLU A 214 14.44 14.28 -14.03
N ILE A 215 14.48 13.03 -14.52
CA ILE A 215 14.43 11.84 -13.68
C ILE A 215 15.64 11.78 -12.73
N TYR A 216 16.85 12.01 -13.25
CA TYR A 216 18.07 12.00 -12.44
C TYR A 216 18.07 13.07 -11.35
N ALA A 217 17.73 14.28 -11.76
CA ALA A 217 17.84 15.45 -10.91
C ALA A 217 16.74 15.50 -9.86
N ARG A 218 15.51 15.07 -10.18
CA ARG A 218 14.34 15.36 -9.35
C ARG A 218 13.39 14.20 -9.12
N GLY A 219 13.64 13.02 -9.69
CA GLY A 219 12.82 11.83 -9.45
C GLY A 219 11.86 11.49 -10.58
N PRO A 220 11.07 10.41 -10.43
CA PRO A 220 10.19 9.88 -11.47
C PRO A 220 9.25 10.90 -12.11
N ILE A 221 8.89 10.69 -13.37
CA ILE A 221 7.97 11.54 -14.14
C ILE A 221 6.73 10.74 -14.55
N ALA A 222 5.64 11.42 -14.87
CA ALA A 222 4.43 10.80 -15.39
C ALA A 222 4.35 11.03 -16.90
N CYS A 223 4.21 10.00 -17.71
CA CYS A 223 4.20 10.09 -19.18
C CYS A 223 2.94 9.46 -19.76
N SER A 224 2.53 9.91 -20.94
CA SER A 224 1.49 9.24 -21.72
C SER A 224 2.09 8.23 -22.70
N VAL A 225 1.35 7.15 -22.96
CA VAL A 225 1.73 6.07 -23.89
C VAL A 225 0.49 5.59 -24.64
N ALA A 226 0.70 5.07 -25.85
CA ALA A 226 -0.31 4.35 -26.59
C ALA A 226 -0.32 2.87 -26.18
N VAL A 227 -1.47 2.36 -25.76
CA VAL A 227 -1.62 0.94 -25.39
C VAL A 227 -2.00 0.13 -26.62
N THR A 228 -1.04 -0.65 -27.12
CA THR A 228 -1.25 -1.61 -28.21
C THR A 228 -1.62 -2.99 -27.67
N ASP A 229 -2.09 -3.88 -28.55
CA ASP A 229 -2.37 -5.27 -28.19
C ASP A 229 -1.15 -5.99 -27.57
N GLU A 230 0.05 -5.66 -28.03
CA GLU A 230 1.29 -6.24 -27.50
C GLU A 230 1.68 -5.59 -26.16
N PHE A 231 1.35 -4.31 -25.94
CA PHE A 231 1.51 -3.67 -24.64
C PHE A 231 0.64 -4.37 -23.58
N LEU A 232 -0.63 -4.69 -23.91
CA LEU A 232 -1.54 -5.40 -23.01
C LEU A 232 -1.00 -6.78 -22.62
N LYS A 233 -0.42 -7.51 -23.58
CA LYS A 233 0.10 -8.88 -23.39
C LYS A 233 1.51 -8.93 -22.80
N TYR A 234 2.13 -7.79 -22.54
CA TYR A 234 3.50 -7.72 -22.04
C TYR A 234 3.67 -8.54 -20.75
N SER A 235 4.71 -9.38 -20.73
CA SER A 235 5.05 -10.28 -19.61
C SER A 235 6.54 -10.28 -19.27
N GLY A 236 7.37 -9.52 -20.00
CA GLY A 236 8.81 -9.39 -19.72
C GLY A 236 9.65 -9.05 -20.95
N GLY A 237 10.90 -8.64 -20.69
CA GLY A 237 11.87 -8.27 -21.72
C GLY A 237 11.82 -6.79 -22.10
N ILE A 238 12.64 -6.37 -23.07
CA ILE A 238 12.57 -4.99 -23.59
C ILE A 238 11.44 -4.91 -24.62
N PHE A 239 10.36 -4.24 -24.26
CA PHE A 239 9.23 -3.95 -25.12
C PHE A 239 9.64 -3.02 -26.27
N ASP A 240 9.23 -3.37 -27.48
CA ASP A 240 9.54 -2.65 -28.72
C ASP A 240 8.41 -2.87 -29.72
N ASP A 241 7.39 -2.01 -29.63
CA ASP A 241 6.22 -2.06 -30.48
C ASP A 241 6.57 -1.70 -31.94
N LYS A 242 6.04 -2.49 -32.89
CA LYS A 242 6.32 -2.33 -34.32
C LYS A 242 5.16 -1.72 -35.12
N THR A 243 4.10 -1.29 -34.45
CA THR A 243 2.89 -0.74 -35.10
C THR A 243 3.05 0.75 -35.45
N ASN A 244 4.06 1.43 -34.88
CA ASN A 244 4.22 2.88 -34.92
C ASN A 244 3.06 3.65 -34.27
N ALA A 245 2.36 3.04 -33.30
CA ALA A 245 1.35 3.72 -32.53
C ALA A 245 1.93 4.96 -31.83
N THR A 246 1.24 6.10 -31.96
CA THR A 246 1.58 7.35 -31.27
C THR A 246 0.36 8.06 -30.71
N GLU A 247 -0.84 7.51 -30.93
CA GLU A 247 -2.08 8.01 -30.35
C GLU A 247 -2.15 7.54 -28.90
N VAL A 248 -1.61 8.37 -28.01
CA VAL A 248 -1.49 8.07 -26.58
C VAL A 248 -2.87 8.09 -25.90
N ASP A 249 -3.12 7.10 -25.06
CA ASP A 249 -4.42 6.85 -24.45
C ASP A 249 -4.33 6.30 -23.01
N HIS A 250 -3.11 6.13 -22.51
CA HIS A 250 -2.81 5.68 -21.15
C HIS A 250 -1.69 6.52 -20.51
N ALA A 251 -1.59 6.44 -19.19
CA ALA A 251 -0.64 7.19 -18.39
C ALA A 251 0.17 6.25 -17.49
N ILE A 252 1.47 6.46 -17.43
CA ILE A 252 2.43 5.61 -16.69
C ILE A 252 3.44 6.50 -15.95
N SER A 253 4.27 5.93 -15.09
CA SER A 253 5.43 6.64 -14.52
C SER A 253 6.75 6.07 -15.03
N ILE A 254 7.67 6.93 -15.47
CA ILE A 254 9.05 6.55 -15.80
C ILE A 254 9.95 6.88 -14.61
N VAL A 255 10.65 5.86 -14.11
CA VAL A 255 11.45 5.95 -12.88
C VAL A 255 12.95 5.85 -13.11
N GLY A 256 13.39 5.56 -14.34
CA GLY A 256 14.78 5.27 -14.63
C GLY A 256 14.99 4.75 -16.04
N TRP A 257 16.22 4.37 -16.34
CA TRP A 257 16.65 3.80 -17.61
C TRP A 257 17.80 2.82 -17.42
N GLY A 258 18.04 2.00 -18.44
CA GLY A 258 19.23 1.17 -18.52
C GLY A 258 19.58 0.79 -19.95
N GLU A 259 20.53 -0.12 -20.06
CA GLU A 259 20.89 -0.78 -21.31
C GLU A 259 21.19 -2.25 -21.05
N GLU A 260 20.57 -3.13 -21.83
CA GLU A 260 20.83 -4.57 -21.82
C GLU A 260 21.23 -5.00 -23.23
N GLU A 261 22.35 -5.70 -23.37
CA GLU A 261 22.86 -6.19 -24.66
C GLU A 261 22.97 -5.13 -25.78
N GLY A 262 23.26 -3.87 -25.41
CA GLY A 262 23.34 -2.77 -26.37
C GLY A 262 22.00 -2.08 -26.67
N VAL A 263 20.89 -2.57 -26.11
CA VAL A 263 19.55 -2.01 -26.29
C VAL A 263 19.19 -1.11 -25.11
N PRO A 264 19.12 0.22 -25.30
CA PRO A 264 18.71 1.13 -24.25
C PRO A 264 17.20 1.01 -23.97
N TYR A 265 16.82 1.09 -22.70
CA TYR A 265 15.43 1.02 -22.28
C TYR A 265 15.10 2.04 -21.18
N TRP A 266 13.83 2.41 -21.08
CA TRP A 266 13.21 3.06 -19.94
C TRP A 266 12.65 2.02 -18.97
N VAL A 267 12.60 2.37 -17.69
CA VAL A 267 11.93 1.61 -16.64
C VAL A 267 10.58 2.29 -16.33
N LEU A 268 9.50 1.57 -16.58
CA LEU A 268 8.12 2.04 -16.49
C LEU A 268 7.38 1.36 -15.35
N ARG A 269 6.67 2.14 -14.53
CA ARG A 269 5.63 1.69 -13.59
C ARG A 269 4.27 1.80 -14.26
N ASN A 270 3.50 0.71 -14.24
CA ASN A 270 2.10 0.70 -14.65
C ASN A 270 1.16 0.62 -13.42
N SER A 271 -0.14 0.77 -13.65
CA SER A 271 -1.20 0.74 -12.62
C SER A 271 -2.22 -0.37 -12.87
N TRP A 272 -1.78 -1.52 -13.38
CA TRP A 272 -2.63 -2.69 -13.69
C TRP A 272 -2.39 -3.90 -12.79
N GLY A 273 -1.73 -3.67 -11.65
CA GLY A 273 -1.43 -4.69 -10.67
C GLY A 273 -0.16 -5.50 -10.92
N SER A 274 0.29 -6.20 -9.89
CA SER A 274 1.57 -6.94 -9.87
C SER A 274 1.61 -8.12 -10.84
N PHE A 275 0.46 -8.66 -11.22
CA PHE A 275 0.35 -9.79 -12.15
C PHE A 275 0.60 -9.41 -13.63
N TRP A 276 0.65 -8.12 -13.96
CA TRP A 276 0.93 -7.64 -15.31
C TRP A 276 2.43 -7.34 -15.49
N GLY A 277 3.02 -7.71 -16.63
CA GLY A 277 4.41 -7.40 -16.94
C GLY A 277 5.43 -8.00 -15.96
N GLU A 278 6.43 -7.22 -15.60
CA GLU A 278 7.49 -7.55 -14.64
C GLU A 278 7.08 -7.01 -13.25
N GLU A 279 6.19 -7.71 -12.54
CA GLU A 279 5.67 -7.31 -11.21
C GLU A 279 4.85 -5.99 -11.21
N GLY A 280 4.16 -5.69 -12.31
CA GLY A 280 3.44 -4.44 -12.57
C GLY A 280 4.26 -3.38 -13.33
N TRP A 281 5.45 -3.75 -13.81
CA TRP A 281 6.41 -2.84 -14.44
C TRP A 281 6.81 -3.33 -15.83
N MET A 282 7.45 -2.46 -16.61
CA MET A 282 7.90 -2.77 -17.97
C MET A 282 9.26 -2.14 -18.24
N ARG A 283 10.08 -2.82 -19.04
CA ARG A 283 11.22 -2.21 -19.73
C ARG A 283 10.82 -1.96 -21.17
N ILE A 284 10.99 -0.73 -21.64
CA ILE A 284 10.58 -0.32 -23.00
C ILE A 284 11.71 0.40 -23.71
N ILE A 285 11.92 0.11 -24.99
CA ILE A 285 13.01 0.68 -25.79
C ILE A 285 13.03 2.21 -25.71
N ARG A 286 14.24 2.77 -25.51
CA ARG A 286 14.49 4.20 -25.28
C ARG A 286 15.20 4.84 -26.47
N GLY A 287 14.90 6.12 -26.72
CA GLY A 287 15.52 6.97 -27.75
C GLY A 287 14.82 6.95 -29.10
N VAL A 288 13.71 6.19 -29.23
CA VAL A 288 12.96 6.03 -30.50
C VAL A 288 11.50 6.44 -30.39
N ASN A 289 11.08 7.03 -29.27
CA ASN A 289 9.69 7.42 -29.00
C ASN A 289 8.67 6.29 -29.26
N ASN A 290 9.00 5.06 -28.83
CA ASN A 290 8.13 3.90 -29.00
C ASN A 290 6.79 4.14 -28.27
N VAL A 291 5.68 3.77 -28.89
CA VAL A 291 4.30 4.04 -28.41
C VAL A 291 4.02 5.50 -28.00
N GLY A 292 4.76 6.46 -28.54
CA GLY A 292 4.61 7.89 -28.21
C GLY A 292 5.14 8.30 -26.83
N LEU A 293 5.82 7.40 -26.10
CA LEU A 293 6.23 7.57 -24.70
C LEU A 293 7.05 8.84 -24.44
N GLU A 294 7.93 9.21 -25.35
CA GLU A 294 8.85 10.34 -25.20
C GLU A 294 8.24 11.66 -25.70
N GLY A 295 6.99 11.63 -26.17
CA GLY A 295 6.30 12.80 -26.72
C GLY A 295 5.70 13.71 -25.65
N GLU A 296 5.18 13.15 -24.56
CA GLU A 296 4.47 13.91 -23.55
C GLU A 296 4.62 13.33 -22.14
N CYS A 297 5.47 13.98 -21.33
CA CYS A 297 5.58 13.74 -19.91
C CYS A 297 5.37 15.01 -19.09
N ALA A 298 4.89 14.85 -17.86
CA ALA A 298 4.71 15.88 -16.86
C ALA A 298 5.46 15.53 -15.57
N PHE A 299 5.86 16.57 -14.85
CA PHE A 299 6.47 16.46 -13.53
C PHE A 299 5.85 17.47 -12.56
N GLY A 300 5.80 17.11 -11.29
CA GLY A 300 5.56 18.02 -10.17
C GLY A 300 6.73 17.93 -9.20
N VAL A 301 7.24 19.07 -8.75
CA VAL A 301 8.28 19.11 -7.70
C VAL A 301 7.59 19.25 -6.36
N PRO A 302 7.82 18.33 -5.39
CA PRO A 302 7.23 18.44 -4.06
C PRO A 302 7.51 19.82 -3.44
N LYS A 303 6.50 20.41 -2.81
CA LYS A 303 6.68 21.61 -1.99
C LYS A 303 7.27 21.18 -0.64
N ASP A 304 8.49 21.63 -0.33
CA ASP A 304 9.29 21.16 0.82
C ASP A 304 9.41 22.18 1.96
N ASP A 305 8.47 23.14 2.04
CA ASP A 305 8.48 24.27 2.99
C ASP A 305 7.88 23.97 4.38
N GLY A 306 8.00 22.72 4.85
CA GLY A 306 7.44 22.26 6.14
C GLY A 306 6.39 21.15 6.03
N TRP A 307 6.34 20.47 4.89
CA TRP A 307 5.58 19.27 4.59
C TRP A 307 5.64 18.10 5.61
N PRO A 308 4.55 17.32 5.75
CA PRO A 308 3.22 17.59 5.18
C PRO A 308 2.59 18.86 5.77
N THR A 309 1.63 19.46 5.06
CA THR A 309 0.88 20.63 5.56
C THR A 309 -0.35 20.15 6.31
N PRO A 310 -0.46 20.36 7.63
CA PRO A 310 -1.67 20.02 8.38
C PRO A 310 -2.84 20.92 7.96
N VAL A 311 -4.00 20.31 7.78
CA VAL A 311 -5.26 20.97 7.45
C VAL A 311 -6.26 20.67 8.55
N THR A 312 -6.97 21.70 9.01
CA THR A 312 -8.16 21.55 9.86
C THR A 312 -9.33 22.24 9.18
N ILE A 313 -10.38 21.48 8.90
CA ILE A 313 -11.64 22.03 8.36
C ILE A 313 -12.36 22.75 9.51
N GLY A 314 -12.70 24.02 9.32
CA GLY A 314 -13.44 24.82 10.31
C GLY A 314 -14.90 24.40 10.41
N GLU A 315 -15.48 24.51 11.61
CA GLU A 315 -16.93 24.42 11.80
C GLU A 315 -17.55 25.64 11.12
N GLN A 316 -18.34 25.44 10.06
CA GLN A 316 -19.39 26.41 9.77
C GLN A 316 -20.34 26.36 10.98
N GLU A 317 -20.62 27.52 11.58
CA GLU A 317 -21.69 27.70 12.56
C GLU A 317 -23.00 27.18 11.95
N VAL A 318 -23.33 25.92 12.25
CA VAL A 318 -24.70 25.44 12.17
C VAL A 318 -25.28 25.85 13.51
N GLU A 319 -26.15 26.86 13.51
CA GLU A 319 -26.98 27.18 14.66
C GLU A 319 -27.60 25.87 15.16
N GLU A 320 -27.28 25.50 16.40
CA GLU A 320 -27.89 24.36 17.08
C GLU A 320 -29.40 24.61 17.15
N GLU A 321 -30.18 23.96 16.27
CA GLU A 321 -31.60 23.77 16.55
C GLU A 321 -31.69 22.87 17.79
N GLU A 322 -32.16 23.45 18.89
CA GLU A 322 -32.45 22.77 20.16
C GLU A 322 -33.27 21.51 19.91
N VAL A 323 -32.62 20.34 19.98
CA VAL A 323 -33.32 19.07 20.14
C VAL A 323 -33.74 19.01 21.61
N VAL A 324 -35.03 19.20 21.83
CA VAL A 324 -35.69 19.07 23.13
C VAL A 324 -35.35 17.71 23.73
N GLU A 325 -34.58 17.72 24.83
CA GLU A 325 -34.34 16.55 25.68
C GLU A 325 -35.65 16.14 26.37
N ASP A 326 -36.25 15.03 25.93
CA ASP A 326 -37.18 14.29 26.78
C ASP A 326 -36.35 13.34 27.65
N ALA A 327 -36.23 13.69 28.93
CA ALA A 327 -35.53 12.93 29.95
C ALA A 327 -36.31 11.65 30.28
N GLY A 328 -36.14 10.64 29.43
CA GLY A 328 -36.42 9.23 29.73
C GLY A 328 -35.16 8.57 30.28
N GLU A 329 -35.17 8.30 31.59
CA GLU A 329 -34.16 7.51 32.30
C GLU A 329 -34.14 6.07 31.75
N ASP A 330 -33.32 5.80 30.73
CA ASP A 330 -33.00 4.44 30.27
C ASP A 330 -31.58 4.07 30.73
N THR A 331 -31.53 3.42 31.88
CA THR A 331 -30.37 2.72 32.39
C THR A 331 -30.16 1.40 31.64
N SER A 332 -29.74 1.38 30.37
CA SER A 332 -29.26 0.14 29.72
C SER A 332 -28.63 0.20 28.31
N VAL A 333 -27.70 1.11 27.96
CA VAL A 333 -26.79 0.83 26.81
C VAL A 333 -25.39 1.40 27.02
N GLU A 334 -24.53 0.61 27.67
CA GLU A 334 -23.08 0.72 27.55
C GLU A 334 -22.65 0.66 26.07
N SER A 335 -21.60 1.41 25.73
CA SER A 335 -20.91 1.42 24.43
C SER A 335 -20.69 0.01 23.86
N LYS A 336 -21.52 -0.43 22.90
CA LYS A 336 -21.30 -1.67 22.15
C LYS A 336 -20.72 -1.40 20.76
N LEU A 337 -19.48 -0.92 20.71
CA LEU A 337 -18.57 -1.35 19.65
C LEU A 337 -18.01 -2.71 20.09
N GLY A 338 -18.48 -3.80 19.48
CA GLY A 338 -17.81 -5.09 19.63
C GLY A 338 -16.39 -4.98 19.06
N GLY A 339 -15.39 -5.44 19.82
CA GLY A 339 -14.01 -5.49 19.35
C GLY A 339 -13.88 -6.14 17.97
N CYS A 340 -12.91 -5.69 17.18
CA CYS A 340 -12.56 -6.31 15.91
C CYS A 340 -11.58 -7.49 16.06
N ARG A 341 -11.03 -7.74 17.26
CA ARG A 341 -10.13 -8.86 17.55
C ARG A 341 -10.82 -9.91 18.41
N GLN A 342 -10.74 -11.15 17.96
CA GLN A 342 -11.00 -12.35 18.77
C GLN A 342 -9.69 -12.80 19.42
N LYS A 343 -9.78 -13.48 20.58
CA LYS A 343 -8.62 -14.05 21.27
C LYS A 343 -7.76 -14.89 20.32
N LEU A 344 -6.44 -14.71 20.34
CA LEU A 344 -5.50 -15.48 19.53
C LEU A 344 -5.69 -16.99 19.76
N HIS A 345 -5.70 -17.73 18.67
CA HIS A 345 -5.75 -19.18 18.66
C HIS A 345 -5.29 -19.69 17.29
N PHE A 346 -4.74 -20.90 17.28
CA PHE A 346 -4.39 -21.63 16.07
C PHE A 346 -5.21 -22.92 16.08
N ALA A 347 -6.13 -23.09 15.13
CA ALA A 347 -6.95 -24.29 15.01
C ALA A 347 -6.10 -25.55 14.82
N GLY A 348 -5.00 -25.44 14.07
CA GLY A 348 -4.01 -26.52 13.90
C GLY A 348 -2.96 -26.62 15.02
N GLY A 349 -3.02 -25.72 16.01
CA GLY A 349 -1.91 -25.48 16.94
C GLY A 349 -0.80 -24.66 16.30
N GLU A 350 0.14 -24.20 17.13
CA GLU A 350 1.32 -23.48 16.63
C GLU A 350 2.19 -24.41 15.77
N ARG A 351 2.80 -23.83 14.74
CA ARG A 351 3.80 -24.52 13.92
C ARG A 351 5.14 -23.86 14.13
N VAL A 352 5.94 -24.39 15.06
CA VAL A 352 7.29 -23.90 15.36
C VAL A 352 8.30 -24.98 14.99
N ILE A 353 9.13 -24.71 13.97
CA ILE A 353 10.09 -25.68 13.42
C ILE A 353 11.54 -25.27 13.65
N SER A 354 11.77 -24.04 14.12
CA SER A 354 13.09 -23.54 14.53
C SER A 354 13.09 -23.03 15.98
N PRO A 355 14.25 -22.96 16.66
CA PRO A 355 14.34 -22.39 18.00
C PRO A 355 13.79 -20.95 18.05
N ARG A 356 13.02 -20.62 19.08
CA ARG A 356 12.47 -19.26 19.22
C ARG A 356 13.60 -18.27 19.55
N PRO A 357 13.51 -17.00 19.11
CA PRO A 357 14.56 -16.02 19.39
C PRO A 357 14.89 -15.86 20.87
N HIS A 358 13.88 -15.85 21.76
CA HIS A 358 14.10 -15.76 23.21
C HIS A 358 14.79 -16.98 23.83
N ASP A 359 14.77 -18.14 23.19
CA ASP A 359 15.50 -19.32 23.67
C ASP A 359 17.00 -19.26 23.36
N THR A 360 17.40 -18.38 22.43
CA THR A 360 18.76 -18.38 21.84
C THR A 360 19.51 -17.07 22.01
N MET A 361 18.86 -16.02 22.51
CA MET A 361 19.43 -14.69 22.69
C MET A 361 19.49 -14.31 24.17
N ASP A 362 20.56 -13.63 24.59
CA ASP A 362 20.58 -12.95 25.89
C ASP A 362 19.91 -11.57 25.73
N MET A 363 18.93 -11.27 26.58
CA MET A 363 18.20 -10.00 26.53
C MET A 363 19.13 -8.80 26.77
N LYS A 364 20.29 -9.00 27.41
CA LYS A 364 21.31 -7.96 27.60
C LYS A 364 22.01 -7.55 26.31
N ASP A 365 21.97 -8.40 25.28
CA ASP A 365 22.56 -8.12 23.98
C ASP A 365 21.62 -7.29 23.08
N LEU A 366 20.34 -7.14 23.47
CA LEU A 366 19.39 -6.33 22.73
C LEU A 366 19.69 -4.84 22.92
N PRO A 367 19.56 -4.02 21.85
CA PRO A 367 19.79 -2.59 21.96
C PRO A 367 18.71 -1.91 22.81
N LYS A 368 19.08 -0.80 23.45
CA LYS A 368 18.16 0.04 24.23
C LYS A 368 17.01 0.59 23.39
N ASN A 369 17.26 0.87 22.11
CA ASN A 369 16.28 1.32 21.13
C ASN A 369 16.36 0.46 19.87
N TRP A 370 15.23 0.14 19.27
CA TRP A 370 15.16 -0.55 17.99
C TRP A 370 13.91 -0.11 17.24
N ASP A 371 14.06 0.29 15.97
CA ASP A 371 12.94 0.75 15.16
C ASP A 371 13.10 0.28 13.71
N TRP A 372 12.25 -0.66 13.27
CA TRP A 372 12.29 -1.15 11.89
C TRP A 372 11.94 -0.08 10.84
N ARG A 373 11.43 1.07 11.25
CA ARG A 373 11.21 2.24 10.39
C ARG A 373 12.51 2.95 10.02
N ASP A 374 13.55 2.77 10.83
CA ASP A 374 14.86 3.39 10.63
C ASP A 374 15.99 2.49 11.13
N ILE A 375 16.50 1.65 10.24
CA ILE A 375 17.73 0.89 10.47
C ILE A 375 18.85 1.52 9.65
N ASN A 376 19.60 2.43 10.29
CA ASN A 376 20.69 3.19 9.68
C ASN A 376 20.26 4.01 8.44
N GLY A 377 19.15 4.73 8.54
CA GLY A 377 18.57 5.55 7.48
C GLY A 377 17.68 4.76 6.49
N LYS A 378 17.46 3.46 6.73
CA LYS A 378 16.68 2.59 5.83
C LYS A 378 15.40 2.14 6.50
N ASN A 379 14.27 2.43 5.84
CA ASN A 379 12.95 1.95 6.23
C ASN A 379 12.70 0.53 5.73
N PHE A 380 12.24 -0.34 6.62
CA PHE A 380 11.85 -1.73 6.32
C PHE A 380 10.35 -1.98 6.45
N VAL A 381 9.59 -1.07 7.05
CA VAL A 381 8.15 -1.26 7.19
C VAL A 381 7.39 -0.71 5.97
N THR A 382 6.31 -1.37 5.59
CA THR A 382 5.51 -1.06 4.39
C THR A 382 4.56 0.12 4.60
N TRP A 383 3.74 0.49 3.62
CA TRP A 383 2.74 1.56 3.76
C TRP A 383 1.74 1.41 4.94
N ASP A 384 1.22 2.54 5.40
CA ASP A 384 0.18 2.63 6.43
C ASP A 384 -1.24 2.44 5.86
N LYS A 385 -2.17 1.92 6.67
CA LYS A 385 -3.51 1.50 6.22
C LYS A 385 -4.62 2.19 7.03
N ASN A 386 -5.83 2.21 6.46
CA ASN A 386 -7.04 2.61 7.16
C ASN A 386 -8.16 1.58 6.95
N GLN A 387 -8.57 0.92 8.03
CA GLN A 387 -9.59 -0.12 8.03
C GLN A 387 -11.02 0.44 8.03
N HIS A 388 -11.19 1.69 8.43
CA HIS A 388 -12.49 2.32 8.67
C HIS A 388 -13.14 2.89 7.41
N ILE A 389 -12.48 2.85 6.26
CA ILE A 389 -12.94 3.50 5.03
C ILE A 389 -12.88 2.51 3.85
N PRO A 390 -13.80 2.59 2.87
CA PRO A 390 -14.85 3.61 2.68
C PRO A 390 -16.11 3.40 3.54
N LYS A 391 -16.08 2.40 4.43
CA LYS A 391 -17.09 2.16 5.45
C LYS A 391 -16.46 1.42 6.61
N TYR A 392 -17.12 1.43 7.75
CA TYR A 392 -16.61 0.71 8.90
C TYR A 392 -16.51 -0.79 8.61
N CYS A 393 -15.34 -1.36 8.85
CA CYS A 393 -15.09 -2.78 8.85
C CYS A 393 -14.10 -3.08 9.99
N GLY A 394 -14.53 -3.90 10.95
CA GLY A 394 -13.70 -4.38 12.05
C GLY A 394 -12.72 -5.44 11.57
N SER A 395 -11.75 -5.05 10.74
CA SER A 395 -10.77 -5.93 10.11
C SER A 395 -9.35 -5.80 10.67
N CYS A 396 -9.19 -5.23 11.88
CA CYS A 396 -7.88 -5.04 12.51
C CYS A 396 -7.04 -6.34 12.53
N TRP A 397 -7.68 -7.47 12.81
CA TRP A 397 -7.07 -8.81 12.80
C TRP A 397 -6.38 -9.15 11.46
N ALA A 398 -6.94 -8.72 10.33
CA ALA A 398 -6.35 -8.90 9.01
C ALA A 398 -5.32 -7.81 8.70
N GLN A 399 -5.59 -6.56 9.10
CA GLN A 399 -4.75 -5.40 8.80
C GLN A 399 -3.41 -5.43 9.56
N GLY A 400 -3.44 -5.67 10.88
CA GLY A 400 -2.23 -5.78 11.71
C GLY A 400 -1.35 -6.94 11.28
N THR A 401 -1.93 -8.14 11.16
CA THR A 401 -1.23 -9.35 10.72
C THR A 401 -0.59 -9.21 9.34
N THR A 402 -1.34 -8.71 8.34
CA THR A 402 -0.78 -8.52 6.99
C THR A 402 0.28 -7.43 6.95
N SER A 403 0.20 -6.41 7.80
CA SER A 403 1.23 -5.37 7.90
C SER A 403 2.52 -5.94 8.49
N ALA A 404 2.44 -6.64 9.63
CA ALA A 404 3.59 -7.31 10.22
C ALA A 404 4.23 -8.33 9.25
N LEU A 405 3.43 -9.13 8.55
CA LEU A 405 3.93 -10.09 7.58
C LEU A 405 4.57 -9.43 6.35
N SER A 406 3.99 -8.33 5.85
CA SER A 406 4.57 -7.55 4.74
C SER A 406 5.90 -6.91 5.15
N ASP A 407 5.99 -6.35 6.36
CA ASP A 407 7.23 -5.81 6.93
C ASP A 407 8.31 -6.90 7.04
N ARG A 408 7.95 -8.11 7.48
CA ARG A 408 8.88 -9.25 7.54
C ARG A 408 9.37 -9.69 6.16
N ILE A 409 8.51 -9.68 5.14
CA ILE A 409 8.91 -9.94 3.74
C ILE A 409 9.90 -8.86 3.28
N SER A 410 9.62 -7.59 3.57
CA SER A 410 10.52 -6.47 3.29
C SER A 410 11.88 -6.66 3.96
N ILE A 411 11.93 -7.02 5.24
CA ILE A 411 13.17 -7.32 5.98
C ILE A 411 13.97 -8.44 5.31
N LEU A 412 13.33 -9.58 5.00
CA LEU A 412 14.00 -10.71 4.33
C LEU A 412 14.55 -10.35 2.96
N ARG A 413 13.88 -9.44 2.24
CA ARG A 413 14.28 -8.94 0.93
C ARG A 413 15.16 -7.69 1.01
N ASN A 414 15.63 -7.33 2.20
CA ASN A 414 16.44 -6.14 2.44
C ASN A 414 15.80 -4.85 1.87
N ALA A 415 14.49 -4.67 2.08
CA ALA A 415 13.65 -3.60 1.53
C ALA A 415 13.85 -3.35 0.01
N SER A 416 14.16 -4.39 -0.76
CA SER A 416 14.35 -4.30 -2.21
C SER A 416 13.02 -4.14 -2.95
N TRP A 417 13.03 -3.43 -4.06
CA TRP A 417 11.92 -3.43 -5.02
C TRP A 417 11.60 -4.85 -5.54
N PRO A 418 10.32 -5.17 -5.86
CA PRO A 418 9.12 -4.40 -5.50
C PRO A 418 8.82 -4.48 -4.00
N GLU A 419 8.14 -3.48 -3.42
CA GLU A 419 7.53 -3.66 -2.09
C GLU A 419 6.35 -4.63 -2.22
N ILE A 420 6.26 -5.59 -1.28
CA ILE A 420 5.18 -6.57 -1.25
C ILE A 420 4.18 -6.16 -0.19
N ALA A 421 2.97 -5.81 -0.61
CA ALA A 421 1.90 -5.34 0.28
C ALA A 421 0.74 -6.32 0.23
N LEU A 422 0.60 -7.19 1.23
CA LEU A 422 -0.40 -8.26 1.21
C LEU A 422 -1.84 -7.74 1.30
N SER A 423 -2.78 -8.41 0.60
CA SER A 423 -4.20 -8.03 0.57
C SER A 423 -4.95 -8.48 1.84
N PRO A 424 -5.39 -7.56 2.71
CA PRO A 424 -6.31 -7.90 3.81
C PRO A 424 -7.71 -8.25 3.30
N GLN A 425 -8.10 -7.77 2.10
CA GLN A 425 -9.44 -8.03 1.56
C GLN A 425 -9.63 -9.51 1.22
N VAL A 426 -8.60 -10.19 0.71
CA VAL A 426 -8.66 -11.64 0.47
C VAL A 426 -8.93 -12.41 1.76
N LEU A 427 -8.34 -11.99 2.88
CA LEU A 427 -8.56 -12.65 4.18
C LEU A 427 -10.00 -12.48 4.65
N ILE A 428 -10.59 -11.29 4.45
CA ILE A 428 -11.99 -11.00 4.77
C ILE A 428 -12.93 -11.80 3.86
N ASN A 429 -12.66 -11.81 2.56
CA ASN A 429 -13.44 -12.55 1.56
C ASN A 429 -13.44 -14.06 1.84
N CYS A 430 -12.27 -14.59 2.20
CA CYS A 430 -12.05 -16.01 2.40
C CYS A 430 -12.19 -16.48 3.84
N HIS A 431 -12.75 -15.63 4.71
CA HIS A 431 -13.01 -15.95 6.10
C HIS A 431 -11.78 -16.54 6.82
N ALA A 432 -10.59 -16.07 6.43
CA ALA A 432 -9.29 -16.58 6.82
C ALA A 432 -8.88 -16.12 8.23
N GLY A 433 -9.79 -16.27 9.19
CA GLY A 433 -9.69 -15.76 10.55
C GLY A 433 -10.90 -14.95 11.00
N GLY A 434 -11.69 -14.40 10.08
CA GLY A 434 -12.90 -13.67 10.46
C GLY A 434 -13.55 -12.89 9.32
N THR A 435 -14.19 -11.78 9.68
CA THR A 435 -14.93 -10.90 8.76
C THR A 435 -14.76 -9.44 9.17
N CYS A 436 -15.53 -8.52 8.59
CA CYS A 436 -15.70 -7.16 9.11
C CYS A 436 -16.33 -7.08 10.51
N ASN A 437 -16.82 -8.19 11.07
CA ASN A 437 -17.35 -8.26 12.44
C ASN A 437 -16.30 -8.75 13.45
N GLY A 438 -15.02 -8.65 13.06
CA GLY A 438 -13.89 -9.14 13.83
C GLY A 438 -13.42 -10.53 13.42
N GLY A 439 -12.25 -10.89 13.96
CA GLY A 439 -11.56 -12.10 13.58
C GLY A 439 -10.33 -12.38 14.42
N ASN A 440 -9.74 -13.53 14.14
CA ASN A 440 -8.60 -14.10 14.81
C ASN A 440 -7.35 -14.00 13.91
N PRO A 441 -6.24 -13.43 14.40
CA PRO A 441 -4.99 -13.31 13.64
C PRO A 441 -4.25 -14.65 13.41
N GLY A 442 -4.40 -15.64 14.29
CA GLY A 442 -3.63 -16.88 14.22
C GLY A 442 -4.05 -17.71 13.01
N LEU A 443 -5.35 -17.71 12.72
CA LEU A 443 -5.92 -18.29 11.51
C LEU A 443 -5.47 -17.58 10.21
N VAL A 444 -5.02 -16.32 10.28
CA VAL A 444 -4.40 -15.64 9.12
C VAL A 444 -3.06 -16.30 8.77
N TYR A 445 -2.24 -16.64 9.76
CA TYR A 445 -0.98 -17.35 9.50
C TYR A 445 -1.20 -18.79 9.05
N GLU A 446 -2.23 -19.47 9.57
CA GLU A 446 -2.63 -20.78 9.03
C GLU A 446 -3.04 -20.69 7.57
N TYR A 447 -3.83 -19.67 7.22
CA TYR A 447 -4.20 -19.41 5.84
C TYR A 447 -2.98 -19.08 4.97
N ALA A 448 -2.07 -18.23 5.45
CA ALA A 448 -0.83 -17.91 4.75
C ALA A 448 0.04 -19.16 4.54
N HIS A 449 0.10 -20.08 5.51
CA HIS A 449 0.84 -21.33 5.38
C HIS A 449 0.22 -22.27 4.34
N GLN A 450 -1.11 -22.42 4.36
CA GLN A 450 -1.83 -23.40 3.52
C GLN A 450 -2.10 -22.91 2.10
N HIS A 451 -2.49 -21.63 1.96
CA HIS A 451 -3.02 -21.05 0.73
C HIS A 451 -2.12 -19.96 0.16
N GLY A 452 -1.40 -19.24 1.02
CA GLY A 452 -0.65 -18.04 0.68
C GLY A 452 -1.55 -16.82 0.48
N ILE A 453 -1.01 -15.63 0.75
CA ILE A 453 -1.75 -14.36 0.62
C ILE A 453 -1.22 -13.61 -0.62
N PRO A 454 -2.07 -13.15 -1.54
CA PRO A 454 -1.61 -12.38 -2.69
C PRO A 454 -1.34 -10.91 -2.33
N ASP A 455 -0.72 -10.19 -3.26
CA ASP A 455 -0.52 -8.75 -3.17
C ASP A 455 -1.86 -7.99 -3.21
N GLN A 456 -1.91 -6.80 -2.61
CA GLN A 456 -3.09 -5.93 -2.54
C GLN A 456 -3.60 -5.50 -3.92
N THR A 457 -2.76 -5.56 -4.95
CA THR A 457 -3.16 -5.34 -6.34
C THR A 457 -4.07 -6.43 -6.92
N CYS A 458 -4.18 -7.60 -6.28
CA CYS A 458 -5.16 -8.62 -6.65
C CYS A 458 -6.58 -8.29 -6.17
N GLN A 459 -6.69 -7.67 -5.00
CA GLN A 459 -7.95 -7.36 -4.34
C GLN A 459 -7.79 -6.09 -3.50
N ALA A 460 -8.28 -4.97 -4.04
CA ALA A 460 -8.31 -3.70 -3.34
C ALA A 460 -9.19 -3.81 -2.09
N TYR A 461 -8.83 -3.08 -1.04
CA TYR A 461 -9.60 -3.07 0.20
C TYR A 461 -10.91 -2.34 0.01
N GLN A 462 -12.02 -3.03 0.23
CA GLN A 462 -13.39 -2.54 0.04
C GLN A 462 -14.18 -2.43 1.36
N ALA A 463 -13.54 -2.78 2.49
CA ALA A 463 -14.15 -2.76 3.83
C ALA A 463 -15.51 -3.47 3.90
N LYS A 464 -15.64 -4.62 3.22
CA LYS A 464 -16.89 -5.42 3.19
C LYS A 464 -16.62 -6.91 3.18
N ASN A 465 -17.62 -7.66 3.62
CA ASN A 465 -17.66 -9.11 3.46
C ASN A 465 -18.08 -9.45 2.03
N LEU A 466 -17.27 -10.25 1.33
CA LEU A 466 -17.62 -10.89 0.06
C LEU A 466 -17.61 -12.41 0.22
N GLN A 467 -18.13 -13.12 -0.77
CA GLN A 467 -17.99 -14.57 -0.84
C GLN A 467 -16.61 -14.94 -1.36
N CYS A 468 -16.02 -16.01 -0.84
CA CYS A 468 -14.72 -16.52 -1.32
C CYS A 468 -14.92 -17.33 -2.61
N ASP A 469 -14.89 -16.64 -3.74
CA ASP A 469 -14.76 -17.25 -5.07
C ASP A 469 -13.43 -16.82 -5.73
N GLN A 470 -13.20 -17.21 -6.98
CA GLN A 470 -11.96 -16.86 -7.68
C GLN A 470 -11.79 -15.36 -7.90
N PHE A 471 -12.89 -14.61 -8.11
CA PHE A 471 -12.83 -13.16 -8.24
C PHE A 471 -12.35 -12.54 -6.94
N ALA A 472 -12.88 -13.02 -5.82
CA ALA A 472 -12.57 -12.53 -4.49
C ALA A 472 -11.13 -12.82 -3.99
N ILE A 473 -10.30 -13.48 -4.80
CA ILE A 473 -8.87 -13.73 -4.52
C ILE A 473 -7.98 -12.84 -5.38
N CYS A 474 -8.20 -12.79 -6.70
CA CYS A 474 -7.45 -11.92 -7.61
C CYS A 474 -8.30 -11.63 -8.84
N GLU A 475 -8.56 -10.36 -9.11
CA GLU A 475 -9.37 -9.93 -10.26
C GLU A 475 -8.75 -8.74 -10.99
N THR A 476 -9.24 -8.51 -12.20
CA THR A 476 -9.08 -7.27 -12.94
C THR A 476 -10.39 -6.97 -13.66
N CYS A 477 -10.70 -5.70 -13.87
CA CYS A 477 -11.84 -5.28 -14.68
C CYS A 477 -11.40 -4.49 -15.90
N TRP A 478 -12.13 -4.63 -16.99
CA TRP A 478 -11.87 -3.97 -18.27
C TRP A 478 -13.11 -3.22 -18.75
N PRO A 479 -12.97 -2.16 -19.56
CA PRO A 479 -14.12 -1.51 -20.14
C PRO A 479 -14.70 -2.42 -21.23
N SER A 480 -16.02 -2.34 -21.45
CA SER A 480 -16.72 -3.02 -22.55
C SER A 480 -17.60 -2.04 -23.34
N LYS A 481 -18.18 -2.50 -24.46
CA LYS A 481 -19.15 -1.69 -25.24
C LYS A 481 -20.38 -1.34 -24.41
N GLU A 482 -20.76 -2.23 -23.51
CA GLU A 482 -21.97 -2.17 -22.70
C GLU A 482 -21.75 -1.40 -21.38
N SER A 483 -20.54 -1.44 -20.82
CA SER A 483 -20.19 -0.74 -19.59
C SER A 483 -18.73 -0.31 -19.62
N PHE A 484 -18.48 1.01 -19.59
CA PHE A 484 -17.13 1.54 -19.37
C PHE A 484 -16.76 1.44 -17.89
N THR A 485 -17.51 2.12 -17.02
CA THR A 485 -17.46 1.98 -15.55
C THR A 485 -18.82 1.48 -15.07
N PRO A 486 -18.92 0.36 -14.31
CA PRO A 486 -17.86 -0.41 -13.66
C PRO A 486 -17.09 -1.40 -14.56
N GLY A 487 -17.43 -1.54 -15.84
CA GLY A 487 -16.75 -2.49 -16.72
C GLY A 487 -17.11 -3.95 -16.43
N VAL A 488 -16.33 -4.85 -17.02
CA VAL A 488 -16.47 -6.32 -16.88
C VAL A 488 -15.23 -6.86 -16.18
N CYS A 489 -15.45 -7.55 -15.06
CA CYS A 489 -14.38 -8.15 -14.27
C CYS A 489 -14.13 -9.61 -14.67
N GLU A 490 -12.89 -10.05 -14.52
CA GLU A 490 -12.47 -11.44 -14.71
C GLU A 490 -11.44 -11.86 -13.64
N PRO A 491 -11.40 -13.15 -13.27
CA PRO A 491 -10.42 -13.64 -12.31
C PRO A 491 -9.05 -13.79 -12.96
N ILE A 492 -8.00 -13.33 -12.27
CA ILE A 492 -6.62 -13.57 -12.69
C ILE A 492 -6.22 -14.98 -12.25
N LYS A 493 -5.71 -15.79 -13.18
CA LYS A 493 -5.38 -17.21 -12.92
C LYS A 493 -3.98 -17.42 -12.39
N THR A 494 -3.05 -16.55 -12.76
CA THR A 494 -1.62 -16.66 -12.42
C THR A 494 -1.18 -15.37 -11.75
N PHE A 495 -0.80 -15.47 -10.48
CA PHE A 495 -0.36 -14.35 -9.66
C PHE A 495 0.47 -14.87 -8.48
N ALA A 496 1.32 -14.01 -7.92
CA ALA A 496 2.15 -14.36 -6.78
C ALA A 496 1.32 -14.54 -5.50
N LYS A 497 1.74 -15.49 -4.67
CA LYS A 497 1.21 -15.69 -3.31
C LYS A 497 2.38 -15.83 -2.35
N TYR A 498 2.21 -15.27 -1.15
CA TYR A 498 3.24 -15.25 -0.13
C TYR A 498 2.85 -16.17 1.03
N TYR A 499 3.76 -17.08 1.35
CA TYR A 499 3.56 -18.14 2.33
C TYR A 499 4.39 -17.91 3.59
N VAL A 500 3.97 -18.52 4.70
CA VAL A 500 4.77 -18.63 5.92
C VAL A 500 5.22 -20.08 6.15
N SER A 501 6.42 -20.24 6.67
CA SER A 501 7.02 -21.55 6.98
C SER A 501 6.70 -22.04 8.40
N GLU A 502 6.64 -21.11 9.34
CA GLU A 502 6.27 -21.31 10.75
C GLU A 502 5.52 -20.09 11.28
N TYR A 503 4.74 -20.31 12.33
CA TYR A 503 3.95 -19.30 13.01
C TYR A 503 3.67 -19.71 14.46
N GLY A 504 3.43 -18.73 15.31
CA GLY A 504 3.09 -18.97 16.71
C GLY A 504 2.76 -17.69 17.45
N SER A 505 2.65 -17.83 18.77
CA SER A 505 2.41 -16.76 19.72
C SER A 505 3.69 -16.34 20.43
N VAL A 506 3.70 -15.11 20.91
CA VAL A 506 4.72 -14.55 21.80
C VAL A 506 4.05 -13.61 22.79
N SER A 507 4.58 -13.51 24.01
CA SER A 507 4.07 -12.62 25.04
C SER A 507 5.15 -12.29 26.07
N GLY A 508 4.96 -11.17 26.76
CA GLY A 508 5.93 -10.61 27.68
C GLY A 508 7.02 -9.81 26.96
N ALA A 509 7.46 -8.73 27.60
CA ALA A 509 8.32 -7.73 26.98
C ALA A 509 9.63 -8.30 26.40
N ASP A 510 10.33 -9.14 27.17
CA ASP A 510 11.60 -9.73 26.75
C ASP A 510 11.44 -10.61 25.50
N HIS A 511 10.42 -11.48 25.48
CA HIS A 511 10.18 -12.37 24.35
C HIS A 511 9.74 -11.61 23.10
N MET A 512 8.91 -10.57 23.27
CA MET A 512 8.51 -9.68 22.18
C MET A 512 9.71 -8.95 21.59
N LYS A 513 10.57 -8.34 22.42
CA LYS A 513 11.79 -7.67 21.94
C LYS A 513 12.69 -8.64 21.15
N ALA A 514 12.88 -9.86 21.66
CA ALA A 514 13.69 -10.88 20.98
C ALA A 514 13.12 -11.27 19.61
N GLU A 515 11.80 -11.49 19.52
CA GLU A 515 11.11 -11.82 18.27
C GLU A 515 11.18 -10.67 17.27
N ILE A 516 10.88 -9.44 17.71
CA ILE A 516 10.91 -8.23 16.88
C ILE A 516 12.32 -7.99 16.33
N TYR A 517 13.33 -8.03 17.20
CA TYR A 517 14.72 -7.80 16.81
C TYR A 517 15.21 -8.80 15.77
N LYS A 518 14.91 -10.08 16.00
CA LYS A 518 15.50 -11.16 15.22
C LYS A 518 14.77 -11.42 13.91
N ARG A 519 13.44 -11.27 13.92
CA ARG A 519 12.57 -11.74 12.82
C ARG A 519 11.63 -10.68 12.26
N GLY A 520 11.60 -9.47 12.84
CA GLY A 520 10.77 -8.36 12.36
C GLY A 520 9.46 -8.16 13.14
N PRO A 521 8.64 -7.16 12.76
CA PRO A 521 7.42 -6.78 13.47
C PRO A 521 6.46 -7.94 13.76
N ILE A 522 5.68 -7.83 14.83
CA ILE A 522 4.70 -8.84 15.29
C ILE A 522 3.29 -8.25 15.38
N GLY A 523 2.26 -9.08 15.22
CA GLY A 523 0.88 -8.70 15.55
C GLY A 523 0.66 -8.77 17.06
N CYS A 524 -0.09 -7.82 17.64
CA CYS A 524 -0.40 -7.82 19.07
C CYS A 524 -1.80 -7.31 19.35
N GLY A 525 -2.51 -8.03 20.20
CA GLY A 525 -3.78 -7.58 20.73
C GLY A 525 -3.62 -6.39 21.67
N VAL A 526 -4.54 -5.43 21.59
CA VAL A 526 -4.63 -4.29 22.51
C VAL A 526 -6.09 -4.04 22.89
N HIS A 527 -6.30 -3.52 24.10
CA HIS A 527 -7.59 -2.99 24.53
C HIS A 527 -7.74 -1.55 24.03
N ALA A 528 -8.33 -1.37 22.85
CA ALA A 528 -8.70 -0.05 22.35
C ALA A 528 -9.84 0.54 23.21
N THR A 529 -9.47 1.53 24.02
CA THR A 529 -10.39 2.35 24.83
C THR A 529 -10.71 3.65 24.09
N SER A 530 -11.74 4.38 24.53
CA SER A 530 -12.01 5.73 24.01
C SER A 530 -10.84 6.70 24.23
N LYS A 531 -10.05 6.50 25.29
CA LYS A 531 -8.84 7.30 25.53
C LYS A 531 -7.74 6.96 24.52
N PHE A 532 -7.58 5.69 24.15
CA PHE A 532 -6.63 5.27 23.11
C PHE A 532 -7.08 5.73 21.71
N GLU A 533 -8.37 5.68 21.41
CA GLU A 533 -8.94 6.24 20.17
C GLU A 533 -8.67 7.74 20.03
N ALA A 534 -8.71 8.49 21.14
CA ALA A 534 -8.42 9.93 21.16
C ALA A 534 -6.92 10.30 21.18
N TYR A 535 -6.01 9.33 21.05
CA TYR A 535 -4.57 9.57 21.07
C TYR A 535 -4.09 10.41 19.88
N THR A 536 -3.27 11.43 20.15
CA THR A 536 -2.71 12.35 19.16
C THR A 536 -1.17 12.43 19.19
N GLY A 537 -0.50 11.83 20.18
CA GLY A 537 0.96 11.87 20.32
C GLY A 537 1.47 11.66 21.74
N GLY A 538 2.76 11.34 21.86
CA GLY A 538 3.45 11.13 23.14
C GLY A 538 3.53 9.66 23.57
N ILE A 539 4.15 9.38 24.72
CA ILE A 539 4.20 8.01 25.26
C ILE A 539 2.89 7.74 26.00
N TYR A 540 2.03 6.94 25.39
CA TYR A 540 0.70 6.61 25.91
C TYR A 540 0.78 5.74 27.18
N SER A 541 -0.08 6.04 28.16
CA SER A 541 -0.26 5.21 29.36
C SER A 541 -1.71 5.23 29.86
N GLU A 542 -2.28 4.05 30.01
CA GLU A 542 -3.57 3.76 30.63
C GLU A 542 -3.53 2.38 31.28
N HIS A 543 -3.44 2.35 32.62
CA HIS A 543 -3.52 1.10 33.36
C HIS A 543 -4.98 0.62 33.42
N VAL A 544 -5.24 -0.55 32.83
CA VAL A 544 -6.53 -1.25 32.92
C VAL A 544 -6.31 -2.57 33.65
N MET A 545 -6.99 -2.75 34.79
CA MET A 545 -6.79 -3.91 35.67
C MET A 545 -7.12 -5.24 34.98
N PHE A 546 -8.15 -5.26 34.12
CA PHE A 546 -8.56 -6.42 33.33
C PHE A 546 -8.76 -5.98 31.87
N PRO A 547 -7.68 -5.92 31.07
CA PRO A 547 -7.79 -5.44 29.70
C PRO A 547 -8.63 -6.41 28.86
N LEU A 548 -9.59 -5.86 28.11
CA LEU A 548 -10.36 -6.60 27.13
C LEU A 548 -9.69 -6.43 25.76
N ILE A 549 -8.86 -7.39 25.39
CA ILE A 549 -8.21 -7.40 24.06
C ILE A 549 -9.30 -7.43 22.98
N ASN A 550 -9.47 -6.30 22.30
CA ASN A 550 -10.60 -6.05 21.40
C ASN A 550 -10.12 -5.48 20.04
N HIS A 551 -8.84 -5.15 19.91
CA HIS A 551 -8.24 -4.58 18.70
C HIS A 551 -6.89 -5.25 18.41
N GLU A 552 -6.47 -5.22 17.15
CA GLU A 552 -5.20 -5.76 16.68
C GLU A 552 -4.33 -4.66 16.09
N ILE A 553 -3.04 -4.63 16.47
CA ILE A 553 -2.03 -3.70 15.97
C ILE A 553 -0.76 -4.46 15.55
N SER A 554 0.20 -3.77 14.92
CA SER A 554 1.55 -4.31 14.70
C SER A 554 2.57 -3.59 15.59
N VAL A 555 3.45 -4.31 16.28
CA VAL A 555 4.56 -3.74 17.06
C VAL A 555 5.86 -3.91 16.29
N ALA A 556 6.51 -2.80 15.95
CA ALA A 556 7.67 -2.77 15.05
C ALA A 556 8.98 -2.35 15.73
N GLY A 557 8.96 -2.09 17.03
CA GLY A 557 10.16 -1.62 17.73
C GLY A 557 9.88 -1.19 19.16
N TRP A 558 10.90 -0.69 19.81
CA TRP A 558 10.83 -0.10 21.14
C TRP A 558 11.84 1.04 21.27
N GLY A 559 11.60 1.90 22.24
CA GLY A 559 12.56 2.91 22.66
C GLY A 559 12.54 3.14 24.15
N TYR A 560 13.45 3.99 24.61
CA TYR A 560 13.53 4.45 25.97
C TYR A 560 13.67 5.96 25.99
N ASP A 561 12.79 6.61 26.74
CA ASP A 561 12.82 8.04 26.98
C ASP A 561 13.63 8.34 28.24
N GLU A 562 14.74 9.05 28.09
CA GLU A 562 15.65 9.35 29.21
C GLU A 562 15.10 10.42 30.16
N GLU A 563 14.23 11.30 29.67
CA GLU A 563 13.65 12.38 30.48
C GLU A 563 12.64 11.83 31.49
N THR A 564 11.84 10.86 31.08
CA THR A 564 10.78 10.24 31.90
C THR A 564 11.15 8.87 32.45
N ASP A 565 12.37 8.37 32.20
CA ASP A 565 12.82 7.02 32.57
C ASP A 565 11.83 5.93 32.16
N THR A 566 11.33 6.02 30.92
CA THR A 566 10.21 5.19 30.44
C THR A 566 10.57 4.43 29.18
N GLU A 567 10.50 3.10 29.24
CA GLU A 567 10.50 2.24 28.05
C GLU A 567 9.13 2.28 27.36
N TYR A 568 9.12 2.28 26.03
CA TYR A 568 7.89 2.29 25.23
C TYR A 568 7.99 1.38 24.01
N TRP A 569 6.86 0.79 23.62
CA TRP A 569 6.69 0.13 22.33
C TRP A 569 6.41 1.14 21.23
N ILE A 570 6.85 0.81 20.02
CA ILE A 570 6.52 1.53 18.78
C ILE A 570 5.49 0.68 18.03
N GLY A 571 4.24 1.15 18.01
CA GLY A 571 3.12 0.44 17.41
C GLY A 571 2.57 1.12 16.16
N ARG A 572 2.22 0.33 15.15
CA ARG A 572 1.47 0.73 13.95
C ARG A 572 0.00 0.39 14.14
N ASN A 573 -0.86 1.37 13.92
CA ASN A 573 -2.30 1.17 13.90
C ASN A 573 -2.85 1.15 12.45
N SER A 574 -4.14 0.86 12.29
CA SER A 574 -4.83 0.74 11.00
C SER A 574 -6.01 1.70 10.88
N TRP A 575 -5.89 2.92 11.43
CA TRP A 575 -6.94 3.94 11.47
C TRP A 575 -6.64 5.18 10.60
N GLY A 576 -5.68 5.07 9.67
CA GLY A 576 -5.25 6.16 8.81
C GLY A 576 -4.18 7.05 9.43
N THR A 577 -3.48 7.81 8.58
CA THR A 577 -2.33 8.62 8.98
C THR A 577 -2.70 9.87 9.79
N TYR A 578 -3.98 10.27 9.81
CA TYR A 578 -4.45 11.38 10.65
C TYR A 578 -4.57 11.01 12.14
N TRP A 579 -4.53 9.72 12.48
CA TRP A 579 -4.64 9.26 13.88
C TRP A 579 -3.25 9.17 14.52
N GLY A 580 -3.12 9.56 15.79
CA GLY A 580 -1.87 9.43 16.55
C GLY A 580 -0.68 10.14 15.91
N GLU A 581 0.47 9.48 15.91
CA GLU A 581 1.72 9.97 15.33
C GLU A 581 1.85 9.47 13.89
N ASN A 582 1.07 10.05 12.97
CA ASN A 582 1.00 9.63 11.57
C ASN A 582 0.50 8.19 11.34
N GLY A 583 -0.49 7.73 12.10
CA GLY A 583 -0.99 6.34 12.09
C GLY A 583 -0.24 5.41 13.06
N TRP A 584 0.79 5.92 13.75
CA TRP A 584 1.60 5.20 14.72
C TRP A 584 1.35 5.70 16.14
N PHE A 585 1.86 4.97 17.12
CA PHE A 585 1.80 5.36 18.51
C PHE A 585 3.01 4.85 19.28
N ARG A 586 3.28 5.52 20.41
CA ARG A 586 4.19 5.02 21.43
C ARG A 586 3.36 4.70 22.67
N ILE A 587 3.61 3.54 23.28
CA ILE A 587 2.89 3.11 24.48
C ILE A 587 3.90 2.59 25.51
N GLN A 588 3.77 3.04 26.75
CA GLN A 588 4.64 2.62 27.84
C GLN A 588 4.63 1.09 27.99
N MET A 589 5.81 0.51 28.09
CA MET A 589 6.01 -0.92 28.33
C MET A 589 5.65 -1.31 29.76
N HIS A 590 5.40 -2.59 29.97
CA HIS A 590 5.08 -3.19 31.26
C HIS A 590 3.71 -2.69 31.81
N HIS A 591 3.40 -3.01 33.07
CA HIS A 591 2.21 -2.52 33.79
C HIS A 591 0.83 -2.90 33.19
N ASN A 592 0.77 -3.91 32.31
CA ASN A 592 -0.47 -4.31 31.61
C ASN A 592 -1.14 -3.14 30.88
N ASN A 593 -0.34 -2.23 30.32
CA ASN A 593 -0.83 -1.07 29.58
C ASN A 593 -1.66 -1.52 28.37
N LEU A 594 -2.99 -1.42 28.48
CA LEU A 594 -3.98 -1.96 27.54
C LEU A 594 -3.81 -3.45 27.16
N GLY A 595 -3.05 -4.23 27.94
CA GLY A 595 -2.79 -5.65 27.67
C GLY A 595 -1.91 -5.95 26.44
N ILE A 596 -1.20 -4.96 25.89
CA ILE A 596 -0.44 -5.09 24.63
C ILE A 596 0.61 -6.21 24.64
N GLU A 597 1.11 -6.59 25.82
CA GLU A 597 2.16 -7.61 25.98
C GLU A 597 1.61 -9.02 26.23
N GLN A 598 0.29 -9.21 26.21
CA GLN A 598 -0.35 -10.46 26.65
C GLN A 598 -0.61 -11.46 25.52
N ASP A 599 -0.92 -10.97 24.31
CA ASP A 599 -1.48 -11.78 23.24
C ASP A 599 -0.98 -11.36 21.85
N CYS A 600 0.28 -11.68 21.54
CA CYS A 600 0.92 -11.38 20.27
C CYS A 600 1.17 -12.64 19.41
N ASP A 601 1.27 -12.41 18.11
CA ASP A 601 1.38 -13.43 17.08
C ASP A 601 2.46 -13.07 16.04
N TRP A 602 3.04 -14.10 15.44
CA TRP A 602 4.12 -13.96 14.47
C TRP A 602 4.08 -15.07 13.43
N GLY A 603 4.60 -14.77 12.24
CA GLY A 603 4.85 -15.73 11.16
C GLY A 603 6.18 -15.46 10.48
N VAL A 604 6.84 -16.50 9.97
CA VAL A 604 8.11 -16.39 9.24
C VAL A 604 7.84 -16.56 7.74
N PRO A 605 7.88 -15.48 6.94
CA PRO A 605 7.62 -15.56 5.52
C PRO A 605 8.70 -16.33 4.75
N LEU A 606 8.31 -16.87 3.60
CA LEU A 606 9.24 -17.39 2.61
C LEU A 606 9.63 -16.27 1.63
N PRO A 607 10.94 -15.98 1.46
CA PRO A 607 11.43 -14.75 0.82
C PRO A 607 11.08 -14.62 -0.67
N ASP A 608 10.91 -15.75 -1.36
CA ASP A 608 10.60 -15.83 -2.79
C ASP A 608 9.12 -16.14 -3.06
N GLY A 609 8.26 -16.15 -2.03
CA GLY A 609 6.88 -16.62 -2.15
C GLY A 609 6.77 -18.10 -2.50
N SER A 610 7.86 -18.87 -2.35
CA SER A 610 7.81 -20.32 -2.56
C SER A 610 6.81 -20.97 -1.62
N LYS A 611 6.22 -22.05 -2.10
CA LYS A 611 5.28 -22.84 -1.32
C LYS A 611 6.06 -23.86 -0.47
N PRO A 612 5.70 -24.07 0.81
CA PRO A 612 6.31 -25.13 1.63
C PRO A 612 6.21 -26.52 0.96
N ASN A 613 7.33 -27.25 0.93
CA ASN A 613 7.47 -28.55 0.26
C ASN A 613 6.64 -29.67 0.89
N ASP A 614 6.22 -29.50 2.14
CA ASP A 614 5.46 -30.47 2.93
C ASP A 614 3.94 -30.42 2.69
N PHE A 615 3.47 -29.64 1.71
CA PHE A 615 2.03 -29.43 1.50
C PHE A 615 1.53 -29.76 0.08
N VAL A 616 0.53 -30.65 -0.01
CA VAL A 616 -0.32 -30.85 -1.20
C VAL A 616 -1.49 -29.86 -1.10
N VAL A 617 -1.60 -28.94 -2.08
CA VAL A 617 -2.78 -28.07 -2.18
C VAL A 617 -3.92 -28.93 -2.71
N ASP A 618 -4.94 -29.19 -1.89
CA ASP A 618 -6.22 -29.72 -2.38
C ASP A 618 -7.13 -28.54 -2.70
N TYR A 619 -6.89 -27.88 -3.83
CA TYR A 619 -7.89 -26.97 -4.39
C TYR A 619 -8.90 -27.81 -5.17
N LYS A 620 -9.85 -28.44 -4.48
CA LYS A 620 -11.17 -28.61 -5.09
C LYS A 620 -11.81 -27.25 -5.07
N GLY A 621 -11.62 -26.50 -6.17
CA GLY A 621 -12.51 -25.41 -6.51
C GLY A 621 -13.91 -25.98 -6.52
N ASN A 622 -14.64 -25.78 -5.43
CA ASN A 622 -16.01 -26.26 -5.34
C ASN A 622 -16.81 -25.43 -6.35
N GLU A 623 -17.22 -26.10 -7.44
CA GLU A 623 -18.54 -25.83 -8.00
C GLU A 623 -19.50 -25.73 -6.82
N ALA A 624 -20.14 -24.58 -6.70
CA ALA A 624 -21.04 -24.26 -5.62
C ALA A 624 -22.19 -25.28 -5.51
N THR A 625 -21.98 -26.37 -4.77
CA THR A 625 -23.05 -27.26 -4.29
C THR A 625 -22.66 -27.85 -2.93
N GLY A 626 -23.25 -27.28 -1.87
CA GLY A 626 -23.62 -28.02 -0.65
C GLY A 626 -22.53 -28.40 0.38
N ARG A 627 -22.47 -27.62 1.47
CA ARG A 627 -22.21 -28.01 2.88
C ARG A 627 -20.90 -28.71 3.27
N ASN A 628 -19.99 -27.96 3.92
CA ASN A 628 -19.63 -28.08 5.34
C ASN A 628 -18.27 -27.39 5.60
N PHE A 629 -18.28 -26.10 5.93
CA PHE A 629 -17.18 -25.48 6.68
C PHE A 629 -17.58 -25.48 8.16
N LEU A 630 -16.74 -26.14 8.97
CA LEU A 630 -16.66 -26.10 10.44
C LEU A 630 -17.98 -25.78 11.18
N HIS A 631 -18.74 -26.83 11.46
CA HIS A 631 -19.82 -26.79 12.44
C HIS A 631 -19.18 -26.63 13.83
N VAL A 632 -19.27 -25.44 14.42
CA VAL A 632 -19.13 -25.26 15.86
C VAL A 632 -20.33 -25.98 16.49
N GLY A 633 -20.08 -27.14 17.07
CA GLY A 633 -21.10 -27.86 17.81
C GLY A 633 -21.38 -27.13 19.12
N ASP A 634 -22.62 -26.68 19.27
CA ASP A 634 -23.19 -26.35 20.57
C ASP A 634 -23.14 -27.58 21.49
N ALA A 635 -22.53 -27.43 22.66
CA ALA A 635 -22.74 -28.33 23.79
C ALA A 635 -22.51 -27.59 25.12
N TYR A 636 -23.64 -27.15 25.68
CA TYR A 636 -23.95 -26.76 27.08
C TYR A 636 -23.17 -25.66 27.79
#